data_AF-A0A5C5YTL9-F1
#
_entry.id   AF-A0A5C5YTL9-F1
#
_cell.length_a   1.000
_cell.length_b   1.000
_cell.length_c   1.000
_cell.angle_alpha   90.00
_cell.angle_beta   90.00
_cell.angle_gamma   90.00
#
_symmetry.space_group_name_H-M   'P 1'
#
loop_
_entity.id
_entity.type
_entity.pdbx_description
1 polymer ?
#
loop_
_entity_poly.entity_id
_entity_poly.type
_entity_poly.pdbx_seq_one_letter_code
_entity_poly.pdbx_strand_id
1 'polypeptide(L)'
;MSAKRDLLVAVACAVLTVGCGSSEGLVPVEGVVTLDGAPLPQAQVVFYQPGGGPETNFTDVTDDQGRFTLSPLRSDTPGAKPGKYQVTLRTGFAGPELLETDPIPKELVPPSQQEFEYEVPAGGDAAVEFKIKSK
;
A
#
# COMPACT_ATOMS: atom_id res chain seq x y z
N MET A 1 23.51 -10.39 -53.11
CA MET A 1 23.97 -9.77 -51.85
C MET A 1 22.78 -9.08 -51.19
N SER A 2 22.40 -9.60 -50.03
CA SER A 2 21.41 -9.03 -49.13
C SER A 2 21.85 -7.66 -48.61
N ALA A 3 20.89 -6.75 -48.45
CA ALA A 3 20.90 -5.85 -47.30
C ALA A 3 19.46 -5.41 -47.03
N LYS A 4 18.90 -6.10 -46.05
CA LYS A 4 17.59 -5.90 -45.44
C LYS A 4 17.75 -4.67 -44.56
N ARG A 5 16.95 -3.64 -44.78
CA ARG A 5 16.92 -2.46 -43.89
C ARG A 5 15.81 -2.69 -42.89
N ASP A 6 16.21 -3.26 -41.77
CA ASP A 6 15.37 -3.50 -40.60
C ASP A 6 14.66 -2.21 -40.19
N LEU A 7 13.34 -2.24 -40.29
CA LEU A 7 12.45 -1.18 -39.84
C LEU A 7 12.47 -1.20 -38.31
N LEU A 8 13.29 -0.33 -37.71
CA LEU A 8 13.23 0.01 -36.29
C LEU A 8 11.82 0.56 -35.98
N VAL A 9 10.94 -0.29 -35.46
CA VAL A 9 9.73 0.15 -34.76
C VAL A 9 10.14 0.44 -33.32
N ALA A 10 10.59 1.67 -33.11
CA ALA A 10 10.79 2.24 -31.79
C ALA A 10 9.40 2.42 -31.14
N VAL A 11 8.93 1.41 -30.42
CA VAL A 11 7.83 1.60 -29.47
C VAL A 11 8.41 2.36 -28.28
N ALA A 12 8.27 3.68 -28.34
CA ALA A 12 8.37 4.58 -27.22
C ALA A 12 7.25 4.24 -26.23
N CYS A 13 7.50 3.28 -25.32
CA CYS A 13 6.67 3.13 -24.14
C CYS A 13 6.93 4.32 -23.22
N ALA A 14 5.87 5.09 -23.04
CA ALA A 14 5.81 6.35 -22.33
C ALA A 14 6.47 6.27 -20.95
N VAL A 15 7.47 7.12 -20.74
CA VAL A 15 7.94 7.48 -19.41
C VAL A 15 6.82 8.31 -18.77
N LEU A 16 5.97 7.65 -17.97
CA LEU A 16 5.01 8.32 -17.10
C LEU A 16 5.80 9.02 -16.00
N THR A 17 6.25 10.25 -16.26
CA THR A 17 6.63 11.19 -15.22
C THR A 17 5.34 11.76 -14.63
N VAL A 18 4.67 10.98 -13.76
CA VAL A 18 3.61 11.55 -12.92
C VAL A 18 4.32 12.43 -11.89
N GLY A 19 3.99 13.72 -11.97
CA GLY A 19 4.70 14.77 -11.30
C GLY A 19 4.50 14.84 -9.78
N CYS A 20 5.51 15.44 -9.17
CA CYS A 20 5.45 16.40 -8.07
C CYS A 20 4.50 16.07 -6.90
N GLY A 21 5.03 15.34 -5.92
CA GLY A 21 4.49 15.24 -4.56
C GLY A 21 4.33 16.64 -3.96
N SER A 22 3.09 17.14 -3.95
CA SER A 22 2.72 18.51 -3.59
C SER A 22 2.09 18.58 -2.19
N SER A 23 2.70 17.89 -1.22
CA SER A 23 2.41 18.03 0.20
C SER A 23 3.58 17.46 0.97
N GLU A 24 4.41 18.29 1.60
CA GLU A 24 5.39 17.89 2.63
C GLU A 24 6.31 16.67 2.30
N GLY A 25 6.62 16.44 1.02
CA GLY A 25 7.42 15.29 0.59
C GLY A 25 6.68 13.94 0.58
N LEU A 26 5.35 13.95 0.57
CA LEU A 26 4.52 12.78 0.36
C LEU A 26 4.46 12.40 -1.12
N VAL A 27 4.48 11.11 -1.38
CA VAL A 27 4.32 10.48 -2.69
C VAL A 27 3.12 9.53 -2.65
N PRO A 28 2.40 9.32 -3.77
CA PRO A 28 1.23 8.45 -3.77
C PRO A 28 1.64 7.02 -3.40
N VAL A 29 0.90 6.42 -2.46
CA VAL A 29 1.01 5.00 -2.17
C VAL A 29 -0.38 4.41 -2.09
N GLU A 30 -0.68 3.57 -3.07
CA GLU A 30 -1.97 2.89 -3.20
C GLU A 30 -1.74 1.42 -3.48
N GLY A 31 -2.69 0.59 -3.09
CA GLY A 31 -2.57 -0.83 -3.32
C GLY A 31 -3.84 -1.61 -3.08
N VAL A 32 -3.68 -2.93 -3.12
CA VAL A 32 -4.74 -3.90 -2.88
C VAL A 32 -4.25 -5.01 -1.97
N VAL A 33 -5.11 -5.40 -1.03
CA VAL A 33 -4.94 -6.58 -0.19
C VAL A 33 -5.91 -7.65 -0.66
N THR A 34 -5.40 -8.88 -0.82
CA THR A 34 -6.21 -10.04 -1.17
C THR A 34 -5.99 -11.18 -0.18
N LEU A 35 -7.03 -11.97 0.06
CA LEU A 35 -6.98 -13.23 0.79
C LEU A 35 -7.43 -14.35 -0.13
N ASP A 36 -6.56 -15.33 -0.35
CA ASP A 36 -6.81 -16.45 -1.25
C ASP A 36 -7.20 -16.03 -2.69
N GLY A 37 -6.77 -14.84 -3.11
CA GLY A 37 -7.03 -14.28 -4.44
C GLY A 37 -8.34 -13.48 -4.54
N ALA A 38 -9.14 -13.39 -3.48
CA ALA A 38 -10.28 -12.50 -3.38
C ALA A 38 -9.88 -11.19 -2.66
N PRO A 39 -10.53 -10.05 -2.94
CA PRO A 39 -10.35 -8.83 -2.17
C PRO A 39 -10.55 -9.04 -0.66
N LEU A 40 -9.67 -8.44 0.16
CA LEU A 40 -9.79 -8.46 1.61
C LEU A 40 -10.22 -7.07 2.11
N PRO A 41 -11.52 -6.85 2.38
CA PRO A 41 -12.00 -5.60 2.94
C PRO A 41 -11.70 -5.51 4.45
N GLN A 42 -11.76 -4.30 4.98
CA GLN A 42 -11.66 -4.03 6.43
C GLN A 42 -10.35 -4.57 7.04
N ALA A 43 -9.27 -4.57 6.24
CA ALA A 43 -7.92 -4.85 6.71
C ALA A 43 -7.22 -3.53 6.99
N GLN A 44 -6.72 -3.37 8.22
CA GLN A 44 -5.84 -2.26 8.55
C GLN A 44 -4.46 -2.52 7.95
N VAL A 45 -3.95 -1.56 7.20
CA VAL A 45 -2.61 -1.53 6.64
C VAL A 45 -1.86 -0.40 7.31
N VAL A 46 -0.75 -0.69 8.00
CA VAL A 46 0.08 0.34 8.64
C VAL A 46 1.52 0.21 8.19
N PHE A 47 2.06 1.26 7.60
CA PHE A 47 3.47 1.42 7.27
C PHE A 47 4.12 2.22 8.39
N TYR A 48 5.10 1.65 9.08
CA TYR A 48 5.82 2.32 10.16
C TYR A 48 7.32 2.14 10.02
N GLN A 49 8.08 3.11 10.52
CA GLN A 49 9.53 3.01 10.61
C GLN A 49 9.91 2.63 12.04
N PRO A 50 10.59 1.48 12.27
CA PRO A 50 11.05 1.13 13.61
C PRO A 50 11.92 2.24 14.22
N GLY A 51 11.55 2.70 15.41
CA GLY A 51 12.22 3.82 16.09
C GLY A 51 11.87 5.21 15.55
N GLY A 52 10.96 5.31 14.57
CA GLY A 52 10.37 6.57 14.11
C GLY A 52 9.22 7.04 15.01
N GLY A 53 8.85 8.32 14.89
CA GLY A 53 7.69 8.89 15.57
C GLY A 53 6.39 8.74 14.78
N PRO A 54 5.24 9.14 15.35
CA PRO A 54 3.94 9.09 14.69
C PRO A 54 3.89 9.76 13.30
N GLU A 55 4.75 10.75 13.06
CA GLU A 55 4.91 11.46 11.78
C GLU A 55 5.57 10.63 10.66
N THR A 56 6.02 9.42 10.98
CA THR A 56 6.56 8.42 10.05
C THR A 56 5.65 7.22 9.89
N ASN A 57 4.45 7.25 10.48
CA ASN A 57 3.47 6.19 10.37
C ASN A 57 2.38 6.60 9.38
N PHE A 58 2.11 5.71 8.44
CA PHE A 58 1.08 5.88 7.42
C PHE A 58 0.13 4.70 7.48
N THR A 59 -1.15 4.95 7.31
CA THR A 59 -2.17 3.92 7.50
C THR A 59 -3.32 4.11 6.53
N ASP A 60 -4.04 3.02 6.31
CA ASP A 60 -5.41 3.05 5.81
C ASP A 60 -6.14 1.76 6.21
N VAL A 61 -7.45 1.70 5.95
CA VAL A 61 -8.27 0.49 6.08
C VAL A 61 -8.83 0.15 4.71
N THR A 62 -8.70 -1.11 4.30
CA THR A 62 -9.11 -1.49 2.95
C THR A 62 -10.61 -1.40 2.72
N ASP A 63 -10.99 -0.93 1.54
CA ASP A 63 -12.39 -0.85 1.10
C ASP A 63 -12.97 -2.23 0.69
N ASP A 64 -14.22 -2.25 0.22
CA ASP A 64 -14.91 -3.47 -0.26
C ASP A 64 -14.21 -4.15 -1.44
N GLN A 65 -13.33 -3.45 -2.15
CA GLN A 65 -12.51 -3.96 -3.25
C GLN A 65 -11.08 -4.31 -2.77
N GLY A 66 -10.84 -4.30 -1.47
CA GLY A 66 -9.54 -4.56 -0.85
C GLY A 66 -8.52 -3.46 -1.08
N ARG A 67 -8.92 -2.29 -1.59
CA ARG A 67 -8.01 -1.20 -1.96
C ARG A 67 -7.69 -0.34 -0.75
N PHE A 68 -6.48 0.21 -0.73
CA PHE A 68 -6.04 1.19 0.26
C PHE A 68 -5.29 2.34 -0.40
N THR A 69 -5.34 3.51 0.22
CA THR A 69 -4.57 4.72 -0.09
C THR A 69 -3.94 5.22 1.19
N LEU A 70 -2.62 5.11 1.31
CA LEU A 70 -1.94 5.50 2.55
C LEU A 70 -2.08 7.01 2.79
N SER A 71 -2.23 7.37 4.06
CA SER A 71 -2.15 8.75 4.54
C SER A 71 -1.42 8.78 5.89
N PRO A 72 -0.84 9.92 6.32
CA PRO A 72 -0.25 10.03 7.63
C PRO A 72 -1.27 9.72 8.74
N LEU A 73 -0.84 9.06 9.82
CA LEU A 73 -1.75 8.67 10.92
C LEU A 73 -2.55 9.84 11.55
N ARG A 74 -2.09 11.09 11.40
CA ARG A 74 -2.71 12.29 11.96
C ARG A 74 -3.25 13.26 10.91
N SER A 75 -3.31 12.87 9.65
CA SER A 75 -3.77 13.73 8.56
C SER A 75 -4.34 12.88 7.42
N ASP A 76 -5.46 13.31 6.85
CA ASP A 76 -6.08 12.62 5.71
C ASP A 76 -5.44 13.00 4.36
N THR A 77 -4.31 13.73 4.36
CA THR A 77 -3.57 14.07 3.15
C THR A 77 -3.01 12.78 2.51
N PRO A 78 -3.42 12.40 1.29
CA PRO A 78 -2.96 11.16 0.69
C PRO A 78 -1.45 11.16 0.44
N GLY A 79 -0.85 9.99 0.62
CA GLY A 79 0.54 9.69 0.34
C GLY A 79 1.34 9.30 1.58
N ALA A 80 2.53 8.77 1.31
CA ALA A 80 3.53 8.43 2.31
C ALA A 80 4.87 9.08 1.96
N LYS A 81 5.76 9.22 2.94
CA LYS A 81 7.14 9.64 2.66
C LYS A 81 7.89 8.50 1.97
N PRO A 82 8.79 8.79 1.00
CA PRO A 82 9.72 7.78 0.49
C PRO A 82 10.59 7.19 1.61
N GLY A 83 10.87 5.90 1.54
CA GLY A 83 11.71 5.22 2.53
C GLY A 83 11.35 3.76 2.77
N LYS A 84 12.09 3.13 3.68
CA LYS A 84 11.86 1.74 4.09
C LYS A 84 10.91 1.67 5.27
N TYR A 85 9.98 0.74 5.21
CA TYR A 85 8.93 0.54 6.21
C TYR A 85 8.83 -0.93 6.59
N GLN A 86 8.49 -1.15 7.86
CA GLN A 86 7.79 -2.35 8.27
C GLN A 86 6.29 -2.11 8.05
N VAL A 87 5.61 -3.10 7.52
CA VAL A 87 4.18 -3.05 7.23
C VAL A 87 3.48 -4.04 8.13
N THR A 88 2.48 -3.58 8.88
CA THR A 88 1.55 -4.47 9.58
C THR A 88 0.22 -4.55 8.85
N LEU A 89 -0.32 -5.77 8.78
CA LEU A 89 -1.59 -6.06 8.13
C LEU A 89 -2.44 -6.97 9.02
N ARG A 90 -3.66 -6.54 9.36
CA ARG A 90 -4.57 -7.28 10.26
C ARG A 90 -6.03 -6.94 9.99
N THR A 91 -6.93 -7.89 10.27
CA THR A 91 -8.38 -7.62 10.30
C THR A 91 -8.95 -7.61 11.71
N GLY A 92 -8.25 -8.18 12.69
CA GLY A 92 -8.65 -8.21 14.09
C GLY A 92 -8.27 -6.97 14.86
N PHE A 93 -8.87 -5.81 14.53
CA PHE A 93 -8.59 -4.54 15.21
C PHE A 93 -9.86 -3.75 15.52
N ALA A 94 -9.81 -2.92 16.56
CA ALA A 94 -10.85 -1.95 16.85
C ALA A 94 -10.67 -0.72 15.94
N GLY A 95 -11.33 -0.73 14.78
CA GLY A 95 -11.36 0.40 13.85
C GLY A 95 -12.18 1.58 14.38
N PRO A 96 -12.07 2.76 13.73
CA PRO A 96 -12.74 3.99 14.17
C PRO A 96 -14.27 3.91 14.13
N GLU A 97 -14.83 2.98 13.35
CA GLU A 97 -16.27 2.77 13.21
C GLU A 97 -16.87 1.84 14.28
N LEU A 98 -16.03 1.16 15.08
CA LEU A 98 -16.50 0.26 16.13
C LEU A 98 -16.79 1.00 17.43
N LEU A 99 -17.95 0.73 18.01
CA LEU A 99 -18.27 1.17 19.37
C LEU A 99 -17.49 0.31 20.38
N GLU A 100 -17.26 0.84 21.58
CA GLU A 100 -16.55 0.09 22.65
C GLU A 100 -17.24 -1.24 23.02
N THR A 101 -18.55 -1.34 22.78
CA THR A 101 -19.35 -2.53 23.04
C THR A 101 -19.35 -3.54 21.89
N ASP A 102 -18.89 -3.13 20.71
CA ASP A 102 -18.90 -4.00 19.54
C ASP A 102 -17.78 -5.04 19.64
N PRO A 103 -18.03 -6.27 19.20
CA PRO A 103 -16.98 -7.27 19.16
C PRO A 103 -15.90 -6.86 18.14
N ILE A 104 -14.64 -7.01 18.53
CA ILE A 104 -13.53 -6.86 17.58
C ILE A 104 -13.70 -7.89 16.46
N PRO A 105 -13.56 -7.49 15.18
CA PRO A 105 -13.65 -8.41 14.06
C PRO A 105 -12.65 -9.57 14.20
N LYS A 106 -12.97 -10.69 13.54
CA LYS A 106 -12.09 -11.85 13.55
C LYS A 106 -10.82 -11.55 12.75
N GLU A 107 -9.67 -11.95 13.28
CA GLU A 107 -8.42 -11.95 12.53
C GLU A 107 -8.45 -13.02 11.42
N LEU A 108 -8.20 -12.59 10.18
CA LEU A 108 -8.18 -13.42 8.99
C LEU A 108 -6.76 -13.58 8.42
N VAL A 109 -5.84 -12.67 8.77
CA VAL A 109 -4.46 -12.70 8.32
C VAL A 109 -3.68 -13.64 9.23
N PRO A 110 -3.07 -14.73 8.71
CA PRO A 110 -2.27 -15.63 9.53
C PRO A 110 -1.10 -14.88 10.18
N PRO A 111 -0.69 -15.24 11.42
CA PRO A 111 0.42 -14.57 12.10
C PRO A 111 1.72 -14.48 11.29
N SER A 112 1.99 -15.46 10.42
CA SER A 112 3.16 -15.49 9.54
C SER A 112 3.12 -14.50 8.38
N GLN A 113 1.98 -13.82 8.16
CA GLN A 113 1.74 -12.88 7.06
C GLN A 113 1.19 -11.54 7.56
N GLN A 114 1.41 -11.21 8.83
CA GLN A 114 1.00 -9.92 9.40
C GLN A 114 2.09 -8.85 9.29
N GLU A 115 3.32 -9.23 8.96
CA GLU A 115 4.48 -8.35 8.87
C GLU A 115 5.16 -8.47 7.50
N PHE A 116 5.45 -7.33 6.86
CA PHE A 116 6.18 -7.25 5.60
C PHE A 116 7.20 -6.12 5.65
N GLU A 117 8.23 -6.21 4.81
CA GLU A 117 9.09 -5.07 4.51
C GLU A 117 8.68 -4.47 3.17
N TYR A 118 8.63 -3.14 3.11
CA TYR A 118 8.30 -2.44 1.87
C TYR A 118 9.08 -1.14 1.77
N GLU A 119 9.60 -0.83 0.57
CA GLU A 119 10.30 0.42 0.27
C GLU A 119 9.42 1.29 -0.64
N VAL A 120 8.99 2.44 -0.12
CA VAL A 120 8.25 3.44 -0.88
C VAL A 120 9.24 4.19 -1.78
N PRO A 121 9.12 4.11 -3.12
CA PRO A 121 10.02 4.79 -4.04
C PRO A 121 9.86 6.31 -3.97
N ALA A 122 10.87 7.06 -4.42
CA ALA A 122 10.80 8.52 -4.48
C ALA A 122 9.69 9.08 -5.41
N GLY A 123 9.15 8.25 -6.31
CA GLY A 123 8.00 8.59 -7.16
C GLY A 123 6.65 8.08 -6.63
N GLY A 124 6.65 7.36 -5.49
CA GLY A 124 5.49 6.61 -5.01
C GLY A 124 5.34 5.24 -5.67
N ASP A 125 4.31 4.51 -5.25
CA ASP A 125 3.87 3.26 -5.84
C ASP A 125 2.35 3.14 -5.70
N ALA A 126 1.63 3.22 -6.81
CA ALA A 126 0.16 3.14 -6.85
C ALA A 126 -0.35 1.73 -7.22
N ALA A 127 0.49 0.70 -7.08
CA ALA A 127 0.17 -0.68 -7.45
C ALA A 127 0.71 -1.70 -6.44
N VAL A 128 0.74 -1.35 -5.15
CA VAL A 128 1.19 -2.26 -4.09
C VAL A 128 0.23 -3.44 -3.97
N GLU A 129 0.76 -4.67 -3.89
CA GLU A 129 -0.05 -5.87 -3.74
C GLU A 129 0.36 -6.69 -2.52
N PHE A 130 -0.54 -6.85 -1.55
CA PHE A 130 -0.39 -7.82 -0.45
C PHE A 130 -1.28 -9.04 -0.71
N LYS A 131 -0.65 -10.20 -0.94
CA LYS A 131 -1.33 -11.46 -1.24
C LYS A 131 -1.28 -12.41 -0.06
N ILE A 132 -2.34 -12.43 0.72
CA ILE A 132 -2.50 -13.27 1.91
C ILE A 132 -3.05 -14.64 1.52
N LYS A 133 -2.61 -15.69 2.21
CA LYS A 133 -3.16 -17.04 2.10
C LYS A 133 -3.72 -17.46 3.44
N SER A 134 -4.79 -18.25 3.46
CA SER A 134 -5.38 -18.72 4.72
C SER A 134 -4.62 -19.87 5.38
N LYS A 135 -3.65 -20.49 4.69
CA LYS A 135 -2.89 -21.68 5.12
C LYS A 135 -1.46 -21.66 4.65
#